data_AF-A0A8B7ZEY4-F1
#
_entry.id   AF-A0A8B7ZEY4-F1
#
_cell.length_a   1.000
_cell.length_b   1.000
_cell.length_c   1.000
_cell.angle_alpha   90.00
_cell.angle_beta   90.00
_cell.angle_gamma   90.00
#
_symmetry.space_group_name_H-M   'P 1'
#
loop_
_entity.id
_entity.type
_entity.pdbx_description
1 polymer ?
#
loop_
_entity_poly.entity_id
_entity_poly.type
_entity_poly.pdbx_seq_one_letter_code
_entity_poly.pdbx_strand_id
1 'polypeptide(L)'
;MPLKKGKKKKKGGAKKKVNKAEKAKEKLEKACELMTSQTDLYQNFLDRMDRWIVANKHKAVELFKRFDRNGDGVLTYDEFKSGMLDLDAPCNALELHVLAKRLDKDKNETIDYVEFSKGLSFCTDEEETDGTEKHPPLEITKEVLEECPSCKLGLWKPYAEKYPKYVYIYLKFVTFDNLRSYPGHFSVIVHSHLTVFGLLEIIKERTDLGTTKLRIFSDKSRDASCLLLPDKTLEQCGIQGGTRSKPEETVLYYDYSTEFHDCPLLMSDHYFMS
;
A
#
# COMPACT_ATOMS: atom_id res chain seq x y z
N MET A 1 -68.14 40.57 -50.33
CA MET A 1 -67.05 39.80 -50.97
C MET A 1 -65.74 40.06 -50.24
N PRO A 2 -64.86 39.05 -50.08
CA PRO A 2 -63.99 38.93 -48.92
C PRO A 2 -62.54 39.41 -49.14
N LEU A 3 -61.93 39.81 -48.02
CA LEU A 3 -60.52 40.15 -47.81
C LEU A 3 -59.59 38.96 -48.14
N LYS A 4 -58.68 39.13 -49.11
CA LYS A 4 -57.56 38.19 -49.34
C LYS A 4 -56.44 38.46 -48.34
N LYS A 5 -56.21 37.51 -47.43
CA LYS A 5 -55.08 37.48 -46.49
C LYS A 5 -53.75 37.31 -47.25
N GLY A 6 -52.87 38.31 -47.18
CA GLY A 6 -51.47 38.20 -47.60
C GLY A 6 -50.69 37.30 -46.64
N LYS A 7 -50.09 36.23 -47.17
CA LYS A 7 -49.21 35.31 -46.44
C LYS A 7 -47.91 36.02 -46.04
N LYS A 8 -47.68 36.24 -44.75
CA LYS A 8 -46.34 36.55 -44.19
C LYS A 8 -45.42 35.35 -44.43
N LYS A 9 -44.39 35.50 -45.29
CA LYS A 9 -43.23 34.61 -45.33
C LYS A 9 -42.46 34.73 -44.01
N LYS A 10 -42.53 33.70 -43.16
CA LYS A 10 -41.60 33.52 -42.04
C LYS A 10 -40.20 33.26 -42.62
N LYS A 11 -39.24 34.14 -42.29
CA LYS A 11 -37.80 33.88 -42.48
C LYS A 11 -37.46 32.57 -41.77
N GLY A 12 -37.03 31.58 -42.54
CA GLY A 12 -36.49 30.34 -42.00
C GLY A 12 -35.18 30.66 -41.27
N GLY A 13 -35.16 30.43 -39.95
CA GLY A 13 -33.93 30.43 -39.19
C GLY A 13 -33.03 29.33 -39.72
N ALA A 14 -31.80 29.70 -40.10
CA ALA A 14 -30.76 28.77 -40.49
C ALA A 14 -30.49 27.80 -39.33
N LYS A 15 -30.83 26.51 -39.51
CA LYS A 15 -30.36 25.45 -38.63
C LYS A 15 -28.84 25.37 -38.77
N LYS A 16 -28.13 25.77 -37.71
CA LYS A 16 -26.68 25.65 -37.55
C LYS A 16 -26.31 24.17 -37.75
N LYS A 17 -25.66 23.83 -38.88
CA LYS A 17 -25.15 22.47 -39.14
C LYS A 17 -24.03 22.21 -38.12
N VAL A 18 -24.35 21.51 -37.03
CA VAL A 18 -23.34 21.00 -36.10
C VAL A 18 -22.43 20.06 -36.89
N ASN A 19 -21.15 20.38 -36.96
CA ASN A 19 -20.22 19.71 -37.85
C ASN A 19 -19.92 18.30 -37.31
N LYS A 20 -19.74 17.29 -38.18
CA LYS A 20 -19.58 15.86 -37.79
C LYS A 20 -18.49 15.63 -36.73
N ALA A 21 -17.44 16.47 -36.75
CA ALA A 21 -16.33 16.45 -35.79
C ALA A 21 -16.74 16.89 -34.37
N GLU A 22 -17.61 17.89 -34.25
CA GLU A 22 -18.09 18.41 -32.97
C GLU A 22 -18.92 17.36 -32.22
N LYS A 23 -19.76 16.63 -32.97
CA LYS A 23 -20.53 15.49 -32.45
C LYS A 23 -19.66 14.29 -32.07
N ALA A 24 -18.49 14.13 -32.70
CA ALA A 24 -17.54 13.07 -32.36
C ALA A 24 -16.76 13.41 -31.08
N LYS A 25 -16.34 14.68 -30.93
CA LYS A 25 -15.72 15.19 -29.69
C LYS A 25 -16.66 15.06 -28.50
N GLU A 26 -17.91 15.48 -28.62
CA GLU A 26 -18.91 15.37 -27.55
C GLU A 26 -19.15 13.91 -27.10
N LYS A 27 -19.15 12.97 -28.03
CA LYS A 27 -19.25 11.54 -27.71
C LYS A 27 -18.02 11.00 -26.99
N LEU A 28 -16.83 11.43 -27.42
CA LEU A 28 -15.56 11.03 -26.79
C LEU A 28 -15.48 11.58 -25.36
N GLU A 29 -15.93 12.81 -25.13
CA GLU A 29 -16.00 13.41 -23.79
C GLU A 29 -16.95 12.65 -22.87
N LYS A 30 -18.16 12.35 -23.34
CA LYS A 30 -19.11 11.52 -22.58
C LYS A 30 -18.56 10.13 -22.24
N ALA A 31 -17.78 9.53 -23.13
CA ALA A 31 -17.15 8.25 -22.87
C ALA A 31 -16.01 8.36 -21.83
N CYS A 32 -15.24 9.45 -21.84
CA CYS A 32 -14.21 9.71 -20.84
C CYS A 32 -14.83 9.93 -19.46
N GLU A 33 -15.88 10.75 -19.37
CA GLU A 33 -16.61 11.01 -18.12
C GLU A 33 -17.18 9.72 -17.51
N LEU A 34 -17.79 8.88 -18.35
CA LEU A 34 -18.31 7.58 -17.93
C LEU A 34 -17.19 6.67 -17.39
N MET A 35 -16.03 6.62 -18.07
CA MET A 35 -14.89 5.84 -17.61
C MET A 35 -14.34 6.37 -16.28
N THR A 36 -14.19 7.68 -16.12
CA THR A 36 -13.74 8.30 -14.86
C THR A 36 -14.75 8.13 -13.72
N SER A 37 -16.04 7.95 -14.02
CA SER A 37 -17.08 7.70 -13.02
C SER A 37 -17.07 6.26 -12.47
N GLN A 38 -16.50 5.31 -13.21
CA GLN A 38 -16.35 3.92 -12.77
C GLN A 38 -15.03 3.75 -12.01
N THR A 39 -15.07 3.99 -10.70
CA THR A 39 -13.89 4.04 -9.82
C THR A 39 -12.99 2.81 -9.97
N ASP A 40 -13.53 1.59 -9.96
CA ASP A 40 -12.71 0.37 -10.04
C ASP A 40 -11.99 0.22 -11.39
N LEU A 41 -12.67 0.53 -12.51
CA LEU A 41 -12.08 0.42 -13.83
C LEU A 41 -11.05 1.53 -14.08
N TYR A 42 -11.33 2.74 -13.57
CA TYR A 42 -10.42 3.86 -13.63
C TYR A 42 -9.15 3.60 -12.80
N GLN A 43 -9.28 3.09 -11.57
CA GLN A 43 -8.13 2.74 -10.72
C GLN A 43 -7.30 1.60 -11.32
N ASN A 44 -7.92 0.52 -11.81
CA ASN A 44 -7.20 -0.55 -12.49
C ASN A 44 -6.46 -0.09 -13.75
N PHE A 45 -6.99 0.90 -14.46
CA PHE A 45 -6.32 1.54 -15.58
C PHE A 45 -5.11 2.36 -15.10
N LEU A 46 -5.28 3.19 -14.07
CA LEU A 46 -4.20 4.00 -13.50
C LEU A 46 -3.06 3.15 -12.97
N ASP A 47 -3.35 2.11 -12.19
CA ASP A 47 -2.34 1.19 -11.63
C ASP A 47 -1.52 0.50 -12.72
N ARG A 48 -2.17 0.11 -13.81
CA ARG A 48 -1.50 -0.53 -14.96
C ARG A 48 -0.56 0.45 -15.64
N MET A 49 -1.01 1.68 -15.81
CA MET A 49 -0.22 2.73 -16.44
C MET A 49 0.92 3.21 -15.56
N ASP A 50 0.70 3.36 -14.26
CA ASP A 50 1.76 3.73 -13.32
C ASP A 50 2.90 2.71 -13.36
N ARG A 51 2.61 1.40 -13.28
CA ARG A 51 3.63 0.36 -13.39
C ARG A 51 4.40 0.42 -14.71
N TRP A 52 3.70 0.63 -15.83
CA TRP A 52 4.34 0.74 -17.14
C TRP A 52 5.22 1.98 -17.23
N ILE A 53 4.75 3.11 -16.70
CA ILE A 53 5.46 4.38 -16.68
C ILE A 53 6.71 4.29 -15.80
N VAL A 54 6.61 3.74 -14.59
CA VAL A 54 7.74 3.57 -13.65
C VAL A 54 8.83 2.71 -14.28
N ALA A 55 8.46 1.62 -14.95
CA ALA A 55 9.40 0.78 -15.68
C ALA A 55 10.14 1.55 -16.80
N ASN A 56 9.47 2.50 -17.44
CA ASN A 56 10.00 3.30 -18.54
C ASN A 56 10.53 4.69 -18.14
N LYS A 57 10.47 5.06 -16.85
CA LYS A 57 10.80 6.41 -16.33
C LYS A 57 12.21 6.86 -16.67
N HIS A 58 13.18 5.94 -16.62
CA HIS A 58 14.58 6.21 -16.98
C HIS A 58 14.75 6.62 -18.45
N LYS A 59 13.79 6.29 -19.32
CA LYS A 59 13.75 6.69 -20.72
C LYS A 59 12.85 7.91 -20.97
N ALA A 60 12.11 8.41 -19.97
CA ALA A 60 11.10 9.45 -20.16
C ALA A 60 11.60 10.68 -20.93
N VAL A 61 12.86 11.09 -20.72
CA VAL A 61 13.49 12.19 -21.49
C VAL A 61 13.66 11.85 -22.97
N GLU A 62 14.11 10.64 -23.26
CA GLU A 62 14.27 10.14 -24.63
C GLU A 62 12.91 9.93 -25.30
N LEU A 63 11.91 9.44 -24.55
CA LEU A 63 10.54 9.27 -25.00
C LEU A 63 9.91 10.63 -25.34
N PHE A 64 10.03 11.61 -24.46
CA PHE A 64 9.51 12.96 -24.69
C PHE A 64 10.10 13.57 -25.95
N LYS A 65 11.43 13.48 -26.14
CA LYS A 65 12.10 13.93 -27.37
C LYS A 65 11.64 13.19 -28.63
N ARG A 66 11.24 11.94 -28.50
CA ARG A 66 10.76 11.13 -29.63
C ARG A 66 9.31 11.46 -29.98
N PHE A 67 8.52 11.87 -28.99
CA PHE A 67 7.11 12.23 -29.15
C PHE A 67 6.95 13.64 -29.70
N ASP A 68 7.82 14.56 -29.25
CA ASP A 68 7.92 15.95 -29.68
C ASP A 68 8.51 16.02 -31.10
N ARG A 69 7.66 15.83 -32.11
CA ARG A 69 8.07 15.75 -33.52
C ARG A 69 8.39 17.12 -34.12
N ASN A 70 7.72 18.15 -33.63
CA ASN A 70 7.90 19.54 -34.02
C ASN A 70 9.02 20.23 -33.23
N GLY A 71 9.45 19.67 -32.10
CA GLY A 71 10.59 20.14 -31.30
C GLY A 71 10.29 21.43 -30.53
N ASP A 72 9.01 21.69 -30.23
CA ASP A 72 8.57 22.91 -29.57
C ASP A 72 8.58 22.80 -28.03
N GLY A 73 8.93 21.62 -27.50
CA GLY A 73 9.04 21.36 -26.08
C GLY A 73 7.70 21.11 -25.38
N VAL A 74 6.61 20.98 -26.13
CA VAL A 74 5.28 20.59 -25.63
C VAL A 74 4.71 19.43 -26.44
N LEU A 75 3.92 18.57 -25.82
CA LEU A 75 3.27 17.46 -26.52
C LEU A 75 1.80 17.77 -26.74
N THR A 76 1.37 17.84 -27.99
CA THR A 76 -0.07 17.83 -28.27
C THR A 76 -0.68 16.48 -27.90
N TYR A 77 -1.99 16.42 -27.65
CA TYR A 77 -2.67 15.16 -27.34
C TYR A 77 -2.50 14.09 -28.42
N ASP A 78 -2.38 14.49 -29.69
CA ASP A 78 -2.19 13.56 -30.80
C ASP A 78 -0.75 13.02 -30.86
N GLU A 79 0.25 13.85 -30.53
CA GLU A 79 1.65 13.43 -30.39
C GLU A 79 1.85 12.50 -29.19
N PHE A 80 1.24 12.85 -28.05
CA PHE A 80 1.25 12.00 -26.86
C PHE A 80 0.62 10.62 -27.14
N LYS A 81 -0.55 10.58 -27.78
CA LYS A 81 -1.22 9.32 -28.16
C LYS A 81 -0.39 8.49 -29.12
N SER A 82 0.15 9.13 -30.17
CA SER A 82 0.99 8.45 -31.17
C SER A 82 2.25 7.89 -30.52
N GLY A 83 2.89 8.67 -29.64
CA GLY A 83 4.07 8.26 -28.90
C GLY A 83 3.82 7.07 -27.98
N MET A 84 2.71 7.08 -27.24
CA MET A 84 2.34 5.96 -26.37
C MET A 84 2.06 4.67 -27.16
N LEU A 85 1.46 4.77 -28.36
CA LEU A 85 1.27 3.62 -29.25
C LEU A 85 2.60 3.10 -29.83
N ASP A 86 3.51 4.00 -30.22
CA ASP A 86 4.84 3.65 -30.73
C ASP A 86 5.69 2.89 -29.69
N LEU A 87 5.37 3.02 -28.40
CA LEU A 87 6.03 2.33 -27.29
C LEU A 87 5.31 1.07 -26.80
N ASP A 88 4.27 0.64 -27.51
CA ASP A 88 3.46 -0.52 -27.15
C ASP A 88 2.90 -0.41 -25.72
N ALA A 89 2.47 0.79 -25.34
CA ALA A 89 1.83 1.02 -24.04
C ALA A 89 0.52 0.21 -23.97
N PRO A 90 0.22 -0.44 -22.83
CA PRO A 90 -0.94 -1.33 -22.67
C PRO A 90 -2.25 -0.53 -22.48
N CYS A 91 -2.54 0.37 -23.42
CA CYS A 91 -3.68 1.30 -23.37
C CYS A 91 -4.49 1.37 -24.66
N ASN A 92 -5.78 1.56 -24.47
CA ASN A 92 -6.73 1.87 -25.53
C ASN A 92 -6.75 3.37 -25.86
N ALA A 93 -7.25 3.73 -27.05
CA ALA A 93 -7.35 5.13 -27.47
C ALA A 93 -8.18 6.02 -26.53
N LEU A 94 -9.19 5.45 -25.85
CA LEU A 94 -9.97 6.14 -24.83
C LEU A 94 -9.14 6.38 -23.56
N GLU A 95 -8.46 5.34 -23.07
CA GLU A 95 -7.58 5.39 -21.90
C GLU A 95 -6.45 6.42 -22.08
N LEU A 96 -5.84 6.47 -23.28
CA LEU A 96 -4.82 7.48 -23.61
C LEU A 96 -5.36 8.91 -23.60
N HIS A 97 -6.60 9.11 -24.04
CA HIS A 97 -7.22 10.43 -24.01
C HIS A 97 -7.55 10.89 -22.59
N VAL A 98 -8.00 9.95 -21.74
CA VAL A 98 -8.22 10.19 -20.31
C VAL A 98 -6.89 10.50 -19.63
N LEU A 99 -5.81 9.77 -19.95
CA LEU A 99 -4.48 10.02 -19.42
C LEU A 99 -3.96 11.41 -19.81
N ALA A 100 -4.06 11.77 -21.10
CA ALA A 100 -3.62 13.06 -21.59
C ALA A 100 -4.34 14.22 -20.87
N LYS A 101 -5.67 14.12 -20.71
CA LYS A 101 -6.47 15.10 -19.95
C LYS A 101 -6.12 15.16 -18.46
N ARG A 102 -5.59 14.08 -17.90
CA ARG A 102 -5.18 14.02 -16.50
C ARG A 102 -3.80 14.63 -16.28
N LEU A 103 -2.91 14.49 -17.26
CA LEU A 103 -1.56 15.07 -17.26
C LEU A 103 -1.60 16.59 -17.47
N ASP A 104 -2.47 17.05 -18.36
CA ASP A 104 -2.73 18.46 -18.65
C ASP A 104 -3.43 19.14 -17.45
N LYS A 105 -2.64 19.80 -16.59
CA LYS A 105 -3.13 20.42 -15.35
C LYS A 105 -3.66 21.82 -15.60
N ASP A 106 -3.05 22.54 -16.52
CA ASP A 106 -3.45 23.91 -16.87
C ASP A 106 -4.58 23.96 -17.92
N LYS A 107 -4.96 22.81 -18.48
CA LYS A 107 -6.03 22.59 -19.48
C LYS A 107 -5.76 23.34 -20.78
N ASN A 108 -4.50 23.41 -21.19
CA ASN A 108 -4.07 24.10 -22.40
C ASN A 108 -4.12 23.20 -23.66
N GLU A 109 -4.64 21.95 -23.54
CA GLU A 109 -4.69 20.93 -24.60
C GLU A 109 -3.32 20.44 -25.10
N THR A 110 -2.26 20.78 -24.36
CA THR A 110 -0.89 20.30 -24.55
C THR A 110 -0.36 19.75 -23.22
N ILE A 111 0.74 19.02 -23.27
CA ILE A 111 1.39 18.46 -22.09
C ILE A 111 2.83 18.92 -22.13
N ASP A 112 3.21 19.83 -21.23
CA ASP A 112 4.59 20.25 -21.14
C ASP A 112 5.48 19.16 -20.49
N TYR A 113 6.80 19.31 -20.58
CA TYR A 113 7.72 18.34 -20.00
C TYR A 113 7.58 18.20 -18.46
N VAL A 114 7.20 19.27 -17.78
CA VAL A 114 7.02 19.29 -16.31
C VAL A 114 5.74 18.55 -15.93
N GLU A 115 4.65 18.76 -16.66
CA GLU A 115 3.37 18.06 -16.54
C GLU A 115 3.51 16.59 -16.90
N PHE A 116 4.25 16.28 -17.97
CA PHE A 116 4.60 14.91 -18.32
C PHE A 116 5.41 14.28 -17.17
N SER A 117 6.54 14.85 -16.76
CA SER A 117 7.40 14.24 -15.73
C SER A 117 6.73 14.11 -14.35
N LYS A 118 5.94 15.10 -13.91
CA LYS A 118 5.19 15.07 -12.64
C LYS A 118 3.96 14.17 -12.70
N GLY A 119 3.29 14.15 -13.85
CA GLY A 119 2.20 13.23 -14.09
C GLY A 119 2.67 11.81 -14.38
N LEU A 120 3.96 11.56 -14.61
CA LEU A 120 4.49 10.20 -14.67
C LEU A 120 4.86 9.65 -13.28
N SER A 121 4.64 10.40 -12.20
CA SER A 121 4.86 9.95 -10.81
C SER A 121 3.55 9.81 -10.02
N PHE A 122 2.49 9.28 -10.64
CA PHE A 122 1.14 9.21 -10.05
C PHE A 122 0.96 8.21 -8.88
N CYS A 123 2.02 7.83 -8.19
CA CYS A 123 1.95 7.16 -6.88
C CYS A 123 2.60 7.95 -5.74
N THR A 124 2.65 9.28 -5.85
CA THR A 124 2.85 10.15 -4.68
C THR A 124 1.85 11.31 -4.73
N ASP A 125 0.55 11.00 -4.67
CA ASP A 125 -0.37 11.91 -3.98
C ASP A 125 -0.12 11.72 -2.47
N GLU A 126 1.03 12.19 -2.00
CA GLU A 126 1.06 12.72 -0.64
C GLU A 126 0.27 14.02 -0.75
N GLU A 127 -0.94 13.98 -0.20
CA GLU A 127 -1.75 15.16 0.03
C GLU A 127 -0.86 16.24 0.63
N GLU A 128 -0.81 17.39 -0.04
CA GLU A 128 -0.37 18.65 0.56
C GLU A 128 -1.28 18.95 1.76
N THR A 129 -1.02 18.30 2.88
CA THR A 129 -1.52 18.69 4.19
C THR A 129 -0.40 19.48 4.87
N ASP A 130 -0.75 20.72 5.09
CA ASP A 130 -0.08 21.71 5.91
C ASP A 130 0.50 21.12 7.20
N GLY A 131 1.81 21.26 7.40
CA GLY A 131 2.48 21.06 8.68
C GLY A 131 3.25 19.75 8.85
N THR A 132 4.55 19.91 9.15
CA THR A 132 5.49 18.98 9.81
C THR A 132 6.19 17.86 9.01
N GLU A 133 7.52 18.00 8.97
CA GLU A 133 8.60 17.00 8.84
C GLU A 133 8.84 16.32 7.48
N LYS A 134 9.86 16.81 6.79
CA LYS A 134 10.47 16.22 5.59
C LYS A 134 11.12 14.88 5.94
N HIS A 135 10.53 13.77 5.52
CA HIS A 135 11.30 12.53 5.41
C HIS A 135 12.24 12.63 4.18
N PRO A 136 13.54 12.31 4.32
CA PRO A 136 14.47 12.40 3.22
C PRO A 136 14.13 11.38 2.11
N PRO A 137 14.41 11.69 0.83
CA PRO A 137 14.18 10.78 -0.28
C PRO A 137 14.91 9.45 -0.02
N LEU A 138 14.24 8.33 -0.28
CA LEU A 138 14.87 7.01 -0.22
C LEU A 138 15.86 6.88 -1.39
N GLU A 139 17.14 7.17 -1.14
CA GLU A 139 18.23 6.81 -2.03
C GLU A 139 18.49 5.30 -1.93
N ILE A 140 18.38 4.59 -3.06
CA ILE A 140 18.91 3.24 -3.19
C ILE A 140 20.44 3.36 -3.21
N THR A 141 21.01 3.44 -2.01
CA THR A 141 22.45 3.30 -1.81
C THR A 141 22.76 1.82 -1.85
N LYS A 142 23.73 1.42 -2.69
CA LYS A 142 24.32 0.09 -2.55
C LYS A 142 25.05 0.10 -1.21
N GLU A 143 24.51 -0.60 -0.21
CA GLU A 143 25.20 -0.78 1.07
C GLU A 143 26.61 -1.31 0.79
N VAL A 144 27.62 -0.52 1.15
CA VAL A 144 29.01 -0.95 1.07
C VAL A 144 29.26 -1.83 2.28
N LEU A 145 29.15 -3.14 2.07
CA LEU A 145 29.38 -4.14 3.10
C LEU A 145 30.88 -4.15 3.47
N GLU A 146 31.18 -4.15 4.77
CA GLU A 146 32.56 -4.32 5.24
C GLU A 146 33.10 -5.70 4.81
N GLU A 147 34.31 -5.74 4.28
CA GLU A 147 34.95 -6.98 3.85
C GLU A 147 35.27 -7.87 5.06
N CYS A 148 34.86 -9.14 4.99
CA CYS A 148 35.24 -10.13 5.99
C CYS A 148 36.78 -10.25 6.06
N PRO A 149 37.40 -10.14 7.25
CA PRO A 149 38.85 -10.27 7.41
C PRO A 149 39.42 -11.61 6.92
N SER A 150 38.57 -12.64 6.83
CA SER A 150 38.97 -13.99 6.43
C SER A 150 38.72 -14.31 4.95
N CYS A 151 37.55 -13.92 4.39
CA CYS A 151 37.16 -14.33 3.03
C CYS A 151 36.91 -13.17 2.06
N LYS A 152 37.02 -11.92 2.53
CA LYS A 152 36.79 -10.67 1.76
C LYS A 152 35.41 -10.53 1.13
N LEU A 153 34.45 -11.40 1.45
CA LEU A 153 33.05 -11.20 1.11
C LEU A 153 32.43 -10.15 2.04
N GLY A 154 31.47 -9.40 1.53
CA GLY A 154 30.75 -8.39 2.31
C GLY A 154 29.98 -9.01 3.47
N LEU A 155 30.26 -8.55 4.68
CA LEU A 155 29.50 -8.94 5.88
C LEU A 155 28.20 -8.14 5.95
N TRP A 156 27.06 -8.82 5.79
CA TRP A 156 25.76 -8.27 6.15
C TRP A 156 25.71 -8.07 7.66
N LYS A 157 25.67 -6.82 8.11
CA LYS A 157 25.33 -6.54 9.51
C LYS A 157 23.81 -6.71 9.66
N PRO A 158 23.33 -7.43 10.69
CA PRO A 158 21.90 -7.47 10.96
C PRO A 158 21.39 -6.04 11.13
N TYR A 159 20.21 -5.76 10.55
CA TYR A 159 19.57 -4.45 10.62
C TYR A 159 19.58 -3.94 12.07
N ALA A 160 20.31 -2.84 12.30
CA ALA A 160 20.43 -2.21 13.61
C ALA A 160 19.55 -0.96 13.61
N GLU A 161 18.38 -1.07 14.24
CA GLU A 161 17.48 0.06 14.47
C GLU A 161 18.25 1.19 15.14
N LYS A 162 18.25 2.40 14.56
CA LYS A 162 19.03 3.54 15.08
C LYS A 162 18.53 4.00 16.45
N TYR A 163 17.25 3.81 16.72
CA TYR A 163 16.59 4.19 17.96
C TYR A 163 15.69 3.06 18.48
N PRO A 164 16.28 1.97 19.01
CA PRO A 164 15.51 0.83 19.46
C PRO A 164 14.66 1.24 20.67
N LYS A 165 13.34 1.06 20.56
CA LYS A 165 12.43 1.20 21.69
C LYS A 165 12.31 -0.15 22.41
N TYR A 166 12.19 -0.10 23.72
CA TYR A 166 12.20 -1.27 24.60
C TYR A 166 10.89 -1.39 25.37
N VAL A 167 10.43 -2.63 25.51
CA VAL A 167 9.24 -3.00 26.28
C VAL A 167 9.66 -4.01 27.34
N TYR A 168 9.29 -3.74 28.58
CA TYR A 168 9.35 -4.71 29.67
C TYR A 168 8.01 -5.42 29.74
N ILE A 169 8.00 -6.69 29.36
CA ILE A 169 6.78 -7.50 29.31
C ILE A 169 6.79 -8.43 30.51
N TYR A 170 5.72 -8.38 31.30
CA TYR A 170 5.41 -9.40 32.30
C TYR A 170 4.42 -10.40 31.69
N LEU A 171 4.92 -11.59 31.38
CA LEU A 171 4.13 -12.69 30.80
C LEU A 171 3.52 -13.53 31.91
N LYS A 172 2.21 -13.73 31.82
CA LYS A 172 1.45 -14.58 32.73
C LYS A 172 0.74 -15.69 31.99
N PHE A 173 0.78 -16.89 32.55
CA PHE A 173 -0.06 -17.98 32.06
C PHE A 173 -1.50 -17.80 32.55
N VAL A 174 -2.46 -17.72 31.63
CA VAL A 174 -3.87 -17.37 31.93
C VAL A 174 -4.47 -18.30 33.00
N THR A 175 -4.26 -19.60 32.86
CA THR A 175 -4.85 -20.62 33.78
C THR A 175 -4.40 -20.44 35.23
N PHE A 176 -3.21 -19.86 35.46
CA PHE A 176 -2.64 -19.66 36.79
C PHE A 176 -2.45 -18.18 37.14
N ASP A 177 -3.21 -17.25 36.54
CA ASP A 177 -3.12 -15.80 36.83
C ASP A 177 -3.30 -15.48 38.33
N ASN A 178 -4.14 -16.24 39.03
CA ASN A 178 -4.39 -16.05 40.48
C ASN A 178 -3.17 -16.38 41.36
N LEU A 179 -2.18 -17.11 40.83
CA LEU A 179 -0.95 -17.44 41.56
C LEU A 179 0.09 -16.34 41.35
N ARG A 180 0.49 -15.67 42.44
CA ARG A 180 1.53 -14.64 42.39
C ARG A 180 2.90 -15.18 41.99
N SER A 181 3.16 -16.45 42.25
CA SER A 181 4.41 -17.13 41.90
C SER A 181 4.05 -18.43 41.19
N TYR A 182 4.36 -18.50 39.91
CA TYR A 182 4.18 -19.67 39.07
C TYR A 182 5.37 -19.75 38.10
N PRO A 183 5.97 -20.94 37.86
CA PRO A 183 7.15 -21.06 36.99
C PRO A 183 6.95 -20.55 35.56
N GLY A 184 5.71 -20.57 35.05
CA GLY A 184 5.39 -20.00 33.73
C GLY A 184 5.16 -18.48 33.74
N HIS A 185 5.12 -17.82 34.91
CA HIS A 185 5.08 -16.36 34.96
C HIS A 185 6.50 -15.83 34.96
N PHE A 186 6.86 -15.04 33.96
CA PHE A 186 8.20 -14.49 33.86
C PHE A 186 8.20 -13.13 33.15
N SER A 187 9.27 -12.37 33.33
CA SER A 187 9.47 -11.11 32.62
C SER A 187 10.57 -11.20 31.58
N VAL A 188 10.42 -10.40 30.53
CA VAL A 188 11.42 -10.25 29.47
C VAL A 188 11.45 -8.81 28.98
N ILE A 189 12.64 -8.31 28.68
CA ILE A 189 12.82 -7.04 27.99
C ILE A 189 13.04 -7.35 26.52
N VAL A 190 12.20 -6.78 25.66
CA VAL A 190 12.24 -6.96 24.20
C VAL A 190 12.18 -5.62 23.49
N HIS A 191 12.41 -5.62 22.19
CA HIS A 191 12.21 -4.45 21.35
C HIS A 191 10.75 -4.31 20.92
N SER A 192 10.27 -3.07 20.72
CA SER A 192 8.89 -2.81 20.24
C SER A 192 8.59 -3.38 18.85
N HIS A 193 9.62 -3.50 18.00
CA HIS A 193 9.51 -4.08 16.66
C HIS A 193 9.53 -5.62 16.67
N LEU A 194 9.73 -6.26 17.83
CA LEU A 194 9.65 -7.71 17.91
C LEU A 194 8.24 -8.16 17.50
N THR A 195 8.18 -9.19 16.66
CA THR A 195 6.90 -9.79 16.28
C THR A 195 6.31 -10.58 17.44
N VAL A 196 4.99 -10.71 17.47
CA VAL A 196 4.29 -11.59 18.40
C VAL A 196 4.77 -13.04 18.21
N PHE A 197 5.11 -13.46 16.99
CA PHE A 197 5.78 -14.73 16.74
C PHE A 197 7.12 -14.86 17.49
N GLY A 198 7.98 -13.85 17.45
CA GLY A 198 9.23 -13.86 18.23
C GLY A 198 8.97 -13.99 19.73
N LEU A 199 7.91 -13.35 20.24
CA LEU A 199 7.51 -13.48 21.63
C LEU A 199 6.97 -14.89 21.97
N LEU A 200 6.26 -15.54 21.04
CA LEU A 200 5.82 -16.94 21.18
C LEU A 200 7.02 -17.89 21.28
N GLU A 201 8.06 -17.69 20.47
CA GLU A 201 9.28 -18.51 20.53
C GLU A 201 10.02 -18.33 21.86
N ILE A 202 10.11 -17.10 22.39
CA ILE A 202 10.66 -16.84 23.73
C ILE A 202 9.90 -17.61 24.80
N ILE A 203 8.56 -17.65 24.72
CA ILE A 203 7.74 -18.41 25.67
C ILE A 203 8.07 -19.90 25.56
N LYS A 204 8.08 -20.47 24.35
CA LYS A 204 8.39 -21.89 24.15
C LYS A 204 9.76 -22.27 24.70
N GLU A 205 10.79 -21.46 24.43
CA GLU A 205 12.15 -21.71 24.89
C GLU A 205 12.28 -21.64 26.42
N ARG A 206 11.56 -20.72 27.07
CA ARG A 206 11.65 -20.56 28.55
C ARG A 206 10.77 -21.52 29.34
N THR A 207 9.70 -22.02 28.74
CA THR A 207 8.70 -22.87 29.42
C THR A 207 8.77 -24.33 29.00
N ASP A 208 9.64 -24.68 28.05
CA ASP A 208 9.79 -26.01 27.47
C ASP A 208 8.47 -26.61 26.96
N LEU A 209 7.55 -25.74 26.50
CA LEU A 209 6.23 -26.16 26.02
C LEU A 209 6.36 -26.83 24.64
N GLY A 210 6.13 -28.14 24.57
CA GLY A 210 6.05 -28.93 23.33
C GLY A 210 4.77 -28.72 22.50
N THR A 211 4.09 -27.58 22.64
CA THR A 211 2.82 -27.29 21.94
C THR A 211 3.02 -26.47 20.67
N THR A 212 2.25 -26.79 19.64
CA THR A 212 2.15 -26.02 18.39
C THR A 212 1.10 -24.92 18.46
N LYS A 213 0.22 -24.94 19.47
CA LYS A 213 -0.94 -24.05 19.59
C LYS A 213 -0.83 -23.13 20.81
N LEU A 214 0.20 -22.29 20.79
CA LEU A 214 0.43 -21.23 21.77
C LEU A 214 -0.14 -19.90 21.26
N ARG A 215 -0.78 -19.12 22.14
CA ARG A 215 -1.37 -17.81 21.81
C ARG A 215 -1.10 -16.79 22.90
N ILE A 216 -1.05 -15.52 22.54
CA ILE A 216 -0.84 -14.39 23.46
C ILE A 216 -2.03 -13.43 23.36
N PHE A 217 -2.44 -12.89 24.50
CA PHE A 217 -3.57 -12.00 24.68
C PHE A 217 -3.15 -10.77 25.47
N SER A 218 -3.78 -9.63 25.18
CA SER A 218 -3.60 -8.38 25.94
C SER A 218 -4.33 -8.39 27.28
N ASP A 219 -5.34 -9.23 27.45
CA ASP A 219 -6.11 -9.37 28.70
C ASP A 219 -6.44 -10.85 29.00
N LYS A 220 -6.80 -11.12 30.25
CA LYS A 220 -7.13 -12.44 30.78
C LYS A 220 -8.44 -13.03 30.24
N SER A 221 -9.25 -12.25 29.52
CA SER A 221 -10.56 -12.70 29.04
C SER A 221 -10.48 -13.78 27.95
N ARG A 222 -9.33 -13.93 27.28
CA ARG A 222 -9.10 -14.85 26.15
C ARG A 222 -10.01 -14.58 24.95
N ASP A 223 -10.58 -13.38 24.87
CA ASP A 223 -11.46 -12.99 23.77
C ASP A 223 -10.66 -12.80 22.47
N ALA A 224 -11.33 -13.00 21.34
CA ALA A 224 -10.72 -12.79 20.02
C ALA A 224 -10.28 -11.34 19.78
N SER A 225 -10.92 -10.36 20.43
CA SER A 225 -10.54 -8.95 20.38
C SER A 225 -9.22 -8.65 21.10
N CYS A 226 -8.83 -9.49 22.06
CA CYS A 226 -7.61 -9.34 22.84
C CYS A 226 -6.46 -10.18 22.29
N LEU A 227 -6.69 -11.01 21.27
CA LEU A 227 -5.68 -11.90 20.68
C LEU A 227 -4.63 -11.11 19.91
N LEU A 228 -3.36 -11.30 20.26
CA LEU A 228 -2.23 -10.78 19.50
C LEU A 228 -1.89 -11.76 18.37
N LEU A 229 -1.91 -11.26 17.14
CA LEU A 229 -1.65 -12.08 15.95
C LEU A 229 -0.13 -12.24 15.71
N PRO A 230 0.37 -13.44 15.37
CA PRO A 230 1.81 -13.73 15.26
C PRO A 230 2.57 -12.86 14.25
N ASP A 231 1.89 -12.40 13.20
CA ASP A 231 2.40 -11.59 12.11
C ASP A 231 2.57 -10.11 12.46
N LYS A 232 1.96 -9.66 13.56
CA LYS A 232 2.05 -8.26 14.02
C LYS A 232 3.27 -8.04 14.90
N THR A 233 3.81 -6.83 14.85
CA THR A 233 4.79 -6.35 15.85
C THR A 233 4.09 -5.88 17.12
N LEU A 234 4.82 -5.81 18.24
CA LEU A 234 4.28 -5.27 19.48
C LEU A 234 3.81 -3.82 19.32
N GLU A 235 4.52 -3.02 18.52
CA GLU A 235 4.12 -1.65 18.18
C GLU A 235 2.79 -1.59 17.41
N GLN A 236 2.57 -2.50 16.45
CA GLN A 236 1.28 -2.64 15.75
C GLN A 236 0.15 -3.15 16.64
N CYS A 237 0.49 -3.77 17.77
CA CYS A 237 -0.44 -4.17 18.81
C CYS A 237 -0.73 -3.05 19.83
N GLY A 238 -0.19 -1.84 19.62
CA GLY A 238 -0.39 -0.67 20.47
C GLY A 238 0.65 -0.50 21.59
N ILE A 239 1.71 -1.32 21.61
CA ILE A 239 2.78 -1.26 22.61
C ILE A 239 3.97 -0.53 21.99
N GLN A 240 4.04 0.79 22.19
CA GLN A 240 4.96 1.65 21.44
C GLN A 240 6.42 1.50 21.87
N GLY A 241 6.67 1.13 23.13
CA GLY A 241 8.00 0.99 23.72
C GLY A 241 8.60 2.31 24.20
N GLY A 242 9.47 2.19 25.20
CA GLY A 242 10.20 3.30 25.81
C GLY A 242 11.70 3.28 25.49
N THR A 243 12.48 4.00 26.28
CA THR A 243 13.94 3.98 26.16
C THR A 243 14.52 2.78 26.91
N ARG A 244 15.77 2.40 26.64
CA ARG A 244 16.41 1.28 27.36
C ARG A 244 16.47 1.49 28.88
N SER A 245 16.65 2.74 29.32
CA SER A 245 16.70 3.13 30.73
C SER A 245 15.31 3.24 31.37
N LYS A 246 14.26 3.42 30.57
CA LYS A 246 12.87 3.48 31.02
C LYS A 246 11.96 2.83 29.95
N PRO A 247 11.90 1.50 29.91
CA PRO A 247 11.07 0.78 28.95
C PRO A 247 9.59 0.97 29.28
N GLU A 248 8.73 0.77 28.28
CA GLU A 248 7.29 0.69 28.53
C GLU A 248 6.99 -0.63 29.24
N GLU A 249 6.23 -0.59 30.33
CA GLU A 249 5.85 -1.78 31.09
C GLU A 249 4.46 -2.24 30.68
N THR A 250 4.34 -3.53 30.33
CA THR A 250 3.05 -4.12 29.95
C THR A 250 2.91 -5.55 30.47
N VAL A 251 1.67 -5.97 30.68
CA VAL A 251 1.32 -7.33 31.12
C VAL A 251 0.64 -8.03 29.95
N LEU A 252 1.17 -9.18 29.55
CA LEU A 252 0.58 -10.01 28.52
C LEU A 252 0.26 -11.39 29.08
N TYR A 253 -0.80 -11.97 28.54
CA TYR A 253 -1.30 -13.26 28.98
C TYR A 253 -1.09 -14.28 27.88
N TYR A 254 -0.61 -15.47 28.20
CA TYR A 254 -0.49 -16.52 27.21
C TYR A 254 -1.24 -17.77 27.63
N ASP A 255 -1.66 -18.53 26.63
CA ASP A 255 -2.40 -19.76 26.80
C ASP A 255 -2.00 -20.75 25.69
N TYR A 256 -2.10 -22.04 25.99
CA TYR A 256 -1.84 -23.08 25.02
C TYR A 256 -2.90 -24.17 25.07
N SER A 257 -3.12 -24.81 23.92
CA SER A 257 -3.88 -26.06 23.86
C SER A 257 -2.91 -27.22 23.68
N THR A 258 -2.96 -28.18 24.59
CA THR A 258 -2.34 -29.49 24.40
C THR A 258 -3.30 -30.36 23.61
N GLU A 259 -2.89 -30.78 22.42
CA GLU A 259 -3.51 -31.93 21.77
C GLU A 259 -2.81 -33.18 22.31
N PHE A 260 -3.55 -34.01 23.04
CA PHE A 260 -3.02 -35.28 23.55
C PHE A 260 -2.94 -36.27 22.39
N HIS A 261 -1.85 -36.26 21.63
CA HIS A 261 -1.67 -37.23 20.54
C HIS A 261 -1.01 -38.52 20.99
N ASP A 262 -0.23 -38.53 22.08
CA ASP A 262 0.61 -39.67 22.47
C ASP A 262 0.71 -39.92 23.99
N CYS A 263 -0.39 -39.80 24.75
CA CYS A 263 -0.40 -40.19 26.17
C CYS A 263 -1.27 -41.45 26.38
N PRO A 264 -0.67 -42.65 26.48
CA PRO A 264 -1.42 -43.90 26.66
C PRO A 264 -2.31 -43.91 27.92
N LEU A 265 -1.90 -43.19 28.97
CA LEU A 265 -2.65 -43.07 30.23
C LEU A 265 -3.95 -42.26 30.08
N LEU A 266 -3.96 -41.24 29.23
CA LEU A 266 -5.13 -40.38 28.96
C LEU A 266 -6.01 -40.92 27.83
N MET A 267 -5.49 -41.84 27.01
CA MET A 267 -6.25 -42.59 26.01
C MET A 267 -6.88 -43.88 26.57
N SER A 268 -6.62 -44.19 27.83
CA SER A 268 -7.18 -45.38 28.49
C SER A 268 -8.52 -45.06 29.16
N ASP A 269 -9.54 -44.76 28.35
CA ASP A 269 -10.96 -44.70 28.80
C ASP A 269 -11.47 -46.05 29.35
N HIS A 270 -10.66 -47.12 29.26
CA HIS A 270 -11.02 -48.46 29.68
C HIS A 270 -10.91 -48.76 31.19
N TYR A 271 -10.34 -47.86 32.02
CA TYR A 271 -10.13 -48.16 33.45
C TYR A 271 -11.19 -47.59 34.42
N PHE A 272 -12.15 -46.77 33.96
CA PHE A 272 -13.18 -46.16 34.83
C PHE A 272 -14.59 -46.76 34.68
N MET A 273 -14.73 -47.91 34.00
CA MET A 273 -16.00 -48.61 33.83
C MET A 273 -15.96 -50.03 34.42
N SER A 274 -15.72 -50.13 35.73
CA SER A 274 -16.01 -51.34 36.54
C SER A 274 -16.48 -50.96 37.93
#